data_AF-A0A8S3K9I5-F1
#
_entry.id   AF-A0A8S3K9I5-F1
#
_cell.length_a   1.000
_cell.length_b   1.000
_cell.length_c   1.000
_cell.angle_alpha   90.00
_cell.angle_beta   90.00
_cell.angle_gamma   90.00
#
_symmetry.space_group_name_H-M   'P 1'
#
loop_
_entity.id
_entity.type
_entity.pdbx_description
1 polymer ?
#
loop_
_entity_poly.entity_id
_entity_poly.type
_entity_poly.pdbx_seq_one_letter_code
_entity_poly.pdbx_strand_id
1 'polypeptide(L)'
;MADHCCGGSDSHCHESSSNTTESNISSSNIKRLTSDDIHNHVTLNDTDNKNDESQTVSQLFDIAWTNQNDLQSSSVNTTADDYASKLLHTIRLLESIEKRIATLELFSDNEQIEELSTTNLRYLLVYPFLAWLHQTKRSKPSQRLINV
;
A
#
# COMPACT_ATOMS: atom_id res chain seq x y z
N MET A 1 -32.84 -39.38 -44.45
CA MET A 1 -32.08 -40.34 -45.29
C MET A 1 -31.84 -39.68 -46.64
N ALA A 2 -30.59 -39.80 -47.12
CA ALA A 2 -30.00 -39.26 -48.37
C ALA A 2 -29.44 -37.83 -48.32
N ASP A 3 -28.11 -37.78 -48.18
CA ASP A 3 -27.20 -36.71 -48.64
C ASP A 3 -27.24 -36.59 -50.17
N HIS A 4 -27.00 -35.39 -50.71
CA HIS A 4 -26.31 -35.19 -51.98
C HIS A 4 -25.65 -33.81 -52.08
N CYS A 5 -24.35 -33.83 -52.35
CA CYS A 5 -23.50 -32.68 -52.68
C CYS A 5 -23.69 -32.18 -54.13
N CYS A 6 -23.28 -30.92 -54.38
CA CYS A 6 -22.29 -30.49 -55.39
C CYS A 6 -22.72 -29.33 -56.33
N GLY A 7 -21.81 -28.36 -56.50
CA GLY A 7 -21.78 -27.30 -57.53
C GLY A 7 -21.49 -25.92 -56.90
N GLY A 8 -20.39 -25.20 -57.12
CA GLY A 8 -19.35 -25.24 -58.15
C GLY A 8 -19.33 -23.89 -58.90
N SER A 9 -18.12 -23.32 -59.07
CA SER A 9 -17.73 -22.12 -59.87
C SER A 9 -17.96 -20.73 -59.25
N ASP A 10 -17.11 -19.71 -59.41
CA ASP A 10 -15.67 -19.59 -59.69
C ASP A 10 -15.29 -18.10 -59.54
N SER A 11 -14.07 -17.84 -59.07
CA SER A 11 -13.20 -16.67 -59.37
C SER A 11 -13.69 -15.22 -59.11
N HIS A 12 -12.99 -14.50 -58.22
CA HIS A 12 -11.94 -13.57 -58.67
C HIS A 12 -11.04 -13.13 -57.51
N CYS A 13 -9.74 -13.39 -57.65
CA CYS A 13 -8.67 -12.94 -56.79
C CYS A 13 -8.30 -11.49 -57.14
N HIS A 14 -7.94 -10.69 -56.14
CA HIS A 14 -6.99 -9.61 -56.35
C HIS A 14 -5.88 -9.72 -55.31
N GLU A 15 -4.70 -9.91 -55.88
CA GLU A 15 -3.40 -10.11 -55.28
C GLU A 15 -2.72 -8.76 -55.07
N SER A 16 -2.01 -8.59 -53.96
CA SER A 16 -0.78 -7.79 -53.86
C SER A 16 -0.07 -8.16 -52.56
N SER A 17 0.80 -9.17 -52.66
CA SER A 17 2.23 -9.16 -52.32
C SER A 17 2.74 -7.99 -51.45
N SER A 18 3.67 -8.12 -50.52
CA SER A 18 4.46 -9.23 -49.97
C SER A 18 5.43 -8.54 -49.01
N ASN A 19 5.79 -9.16 -47.89
CA ASN A 19 7.20 -9.28 -47.50
C ASN A 19 7.35 -10.30 -46.37
N THR A 20 7.83 -11.46 -46.80
CA THR A 20 8.61 -12.46 -46.07
C THR A 20 9.74 -11.80 -45.29
N THR A 21 10.05 -12.27 -44.08
CA THR A 21 11.38 -12.82 -43.71
C THR A 21 11.32 -13.37 -42.29
N GLU A 22 11.23 -14.70 -42.23
CA GLU A 22 12.01 -15.64 -41.41
C GLU A 22 12.55 -15.23 -40.02
N SER A 23 12.16 -16.09 -39.07
CA SER A 23 12.89 -16.57 -37.91
C SER A 23 14.37 -16.21 -37.78
N ASN A 24 14.74 -15.62 -36.64
CA ASN A 24 16.00 -15.92 -35.98
C ASN A 24 15.83 -15.87 -34.45
N ILE A 25 15.82 -17.07 -33.86
CA ILE A 25 16.16 -17.26 -32.45
C ILE A 25 17.63 -16.92 -32.34
N SER A 26 17.94 -15.77 -31.75
CA SER A 26 19.30 -15.41 -31.38
C SER A 26 19.29 -14.89 -29.96
N SER A 27 19.72 -15.77 -29.05
CA SER A 27 20.14 -15.46 -27.70
C SER A 27 21.05 -14.24 -27.71
N SER A 28 20.59 -13.12 -27.15
CA SER A 28 21.51 -12.08 -26.70
C SER A 28 20.85 -11.13 -25.71
N ASN A 29 21.55 -10.99 -24.59
CA ASN A 29 21.58 -9.80 -23.72
C ASN A 29 20.41 -9.63 -22.76
N ILE A 30 20.50 -10.35 -21.64
CA ILE A 30 20.22 -9.77 -20.33
C ILE A 30 20.99 -8.45 -20.27
N LYS A 31 20.32 -7.33 -20.56
CA LYS A 31 20.84 -6.01 -20.22
C LYS A 31 20.90 -6.00 -18.71
N ARG A 32 22.12 -6.19 -18.22
CA ARG A 32 22.52 -5.98 -16.83
C ARG A 32 22.03 -4.58 -16.47
N LEU A 33 20.96 -4.51 -15.69
CA LEU A 33 20.46 -3.26 -15.10
C LEU A 33 21.65 -2.66 -14.35
N THR A 34 22.18 -1.57 -14.90
CA THR A 34 23.21 -0.78 -14.25
C THR A 34 22.58 -0.10 -13.06
N SER A 35 23.35 0.07 -11.98
CA SER A 35 22.92 0.55 -10.67
C SER A 35 22.25 1.95 -10.67
N ASP A 36 22.23 2.61 -11.83
CA ASP A 36 21.84 4.01 -11.99
C ASP A 36 20.40 4.19 -12.51
N ASP A 37 19.71 3.12 -12.94
CA ASP A 37 18.32 3.18 -13.43
C ASP A 37 17.26 2.96 -12.33
N ILE A 38 17.68 2.77 -11.07
CA ILE A 38 16.80 2.59 -9.90
C ILE A 38 16.71 3.89 -9.08
N HIS A 39 16.58 5.05 -9.74
CA HIS A 39 16.58 6.34 -9.04
C HIS A 39 15.32 7.19 -9.18
N ASN A 40 14.18 6.64 -9.62
CA ASN A 40 12.94 7.44 -9.76
C ASN A 40 11.64 6.78 -9.28
N HIS A 41 11.68 5.84 -8.31
CA HIS A 41 10.45 5.32 -7.69
C HIS A 41 10.50 5.20 -6.15
N VAL A 42 11.38 5.95 -5.48
CA VAL A 42 11.39 6.03 -4.00
C VAL A 42 11.79 7.43 -3.54
N THR A 43 11.02 8.45 -3.91
CA THR A 43 11.18 9.83 -3.39
C THR A 43 9.82 10.42 -3.04
N LEU A 44 9.08 9.69 -2.23
CA LEU A 44 8.06 10.24 -1.34
C LEU A 44 8.38 9.59 0.01
N ASN A 45 8.90 10.33 1.00
CA ASN A 45 8.87 10.03 2.46
C ASN A 45 9.99 10.70 3.29
N ASP A 46 11.03 11.30 2.70
CA ASP A 46 12.15 11.85 3.51
C ASP A 46 11.88 13.22 4.15
N THR A 47 10.86 13.95 3.69
CA THR A 47 10.48 15.24 4.28
C THR A 47 9.55 15.11 5.49
N ASP A 48 8.68 14.10 5.52
CA ASP A 48 7.79 13.87 6.68
C ASP A 48 8.58 13.41 7.90
N ASN A 49 9.55 12.50 7.70
CA ASN A 49 10.33 11.93 8.81
C ASN A 49 11.19 12.97 9.56
N LYS A 50 11.63 14.05 8.89
CA LYS A 50 12.41 15.12 9.57
C LYS A 50 11.55 16.04 10.44
N ASN A 51 10.26 16.17 10.14
CA ASN A 51 9.36 16.99 10.95
C ASN A 51 9.00 16.26 12.26
N ASP A 52 8.78 14.95 12.16
CA ASP A 52 8.35 14.09 13.27
C ASP A 52 9.34 14.08 14.45
N GLU A 53 10.65 14.17 14.17
CA GLU A 53 11.70 14.15 15.21
C GLU A 53 11.69 15.38 16.13
N SER A 54 11.14 16.51 15.67
CA SER A 54 11.02 17.73 16.48
C SER A 54 9.70 17.82 17.26
N GLN A 55 8.72 17.01 16.90
CA GLN A 55 7.36 17.09 17.44
C GLN A 55 7.21 16.31 18.75
N THR A 56 6.34 16.83 19.63
CA THR A 56 5.96 16.14 20.86
C THR A 56 5.05 14.94 20.56
N VAL A 57 5.02 13.96 21.46
CA VAL A 57 4.08 12.82 21.40
C VAL A 57 2.63 13.30 21.27
N SER A 58 2.30 14.42 21.92
CA SER A 58 0.97 15.03 21.81
C SER A 58 0.63 15.43 20.39
N GLN A 59 1.52 16.19 19.74
CA GLN A 59 1.30 16.70 18.38
C GLN A 59 1.21 15.56 17.37
N LEU A 60 2.10 14.56 17.48
CA LEU A 60 2.07 13.38 16.63
C LEU A 60 0.74 12.62 16.78
N PHE A 61 0.25 12.48 18.02
CA PHE A 61 -1.03 11.82 18.27
C PHE A 61 -2.21 12.58 17.67
N ASP A 62 -2.22 13.92 17.74
CA ASP A 62 -3.30 14.73 17.16
C ASP A 62 -3.35 14.58 15.62
N ILE A 63 -2.18 14.50 14.97
CA ILE A 63 -2.06 14.22 13.53
C ILE A 63 -2.57 12.81 13.21
N ALA A 64 -2.12 11.80 13.97
CA ALA A 64 -2.55 10.42 13.78
C ALA A 64 -4.06 10.24 13.98
N TRP A 65 -4.63 10.91 15.00
CA TRP A 65 -6.06 10.92 15.28
C TRP A 65 -6.87 11.51 14.12
N THR A 66 -6.41 12.63 13.56
CA THR A 66 -7.04 13.26 12.41
C THR A 66 -7.00 12.32 11.19
N ASN A 67 -5.83 11.75 10.89
CA ASN A 67 -5.68 10.81 9.78
C ASN A 67 -6.57 9.57 9.96
N GLN A 68 -6.67 9.05 11.18
CA GLN A 68 -7.51 7.91 11.52
C GLN A 68 -8.99 8.20 11.24
N ASN A 69 -9.50 9.37 11.66
CA ASN A 69 -10.89 9.77 11.40
C ASN A 69 -11.15 9.92 9.90
N ASP A 70 -10.22 10.52 9.17
CA ASP A 70 -10.33 10.68 7.73
C ASP A 70 -10.37 9.32 7.01
N LEU A 71 -9.51 8.38 7.42
CA LEU A 71 -9.47 7.01 6.89
C LEU A 71 -10.75 6.21 7.21
N GLN A 72 -11.46 6.55 8.28
CA GLN A 72 -12.75 5.96 8.64
C GLN A 72 -13.92 6.62 7.92
N SER A 73 -13.81 7.91 7.61
CA SER A 73 -14.85 8.64 6.89
C SER A 73 -14.92 8.14 5.44
N SER A 74 -15.97 7.39 5.10
CA SER A 74 -16.19 6.85 3.75
C SER A 74 -16.50 7.91 2.68
N SER A 75 -16.41 9.20 3.03
CA SER A 75 -16.83 10.33 2.19
C SER A 75 -15.69 11.03 1.46
N VAL A 76 -14.43 10.65 1.69
CA VAL A 76 -13.32 11.31 1.00
C VAL A 76 -13.16 10.66 -0.37
N ASN A 77 -13.30 11.48 -1.43
CA ASN A 77 -13.02 11.12 -2.83
C ASN A 77 -11.51 10.89 -3.05
N THR A 78 -10.94 10.02 -2.23
CA THR A 78 -9.52 9.70 -2.21
C THR A 78 -9.28 8.62 -3.26
N THR A 79 -8.29 8.83 -4.12
CA THR A 79 -7.84 7.75 -5.01
C THR A 79 -7.36 6.58 -4.15
N ALA A 80 -7.41 5.35 -4.69
CA ALA A 80 -6.96 4.18 -3.93
C ALA A 80 -5.49 4.31 -3.48
N ASP A 81 -4.67 5.04 -4.24
CA ASP A 81 -3.25 5.27 -3.95
C ASP A 81 -3.04 6.29 -2.82
N ASP A 82 -3.79 7.40 -2.83
CA ASP A 82 -3.76 8.38 -1.74
C ASP A 82 -4.23 7.76 -0.41
N TYR A 83 -5.24 6.88 -0.46
CA TYR A 83 -5.73 6.17 0.72
C TYR A 83 -4.65 5.23 1.27
N ALA A 84 -4.02 4.44 0.39
CA ALA A 84 -2.95 3.52 0.78
C ALA A 84 -1.72 4.26 1.35
N SER A 85 -1.38 5.40 0.76
CA SER A 85 -0.27 6.27 1.22
C SER A 85 -0.57 6.85 2.60
N LYS A 86 -1.77 7.41 2.80
CA LYS A 86 -2.21 7.94 4.10
C LYS A 86 -2.30 6.85 5.16
N LEU A 87 -2.79 5.67 4.81
CA LEU A 87 -2.82 4.49 5.68
C LEU A 87 -1.41 4.11 6.12
N LEU A 88 -0.46 4.00 5.20
CA LEU A 88 0.92 3.64 5.51
C LEU A 88 1.64 4.70 6.35
N HIS A 89 1.44 5.98 6.01
CA HIS A 89 1.97 7.09 6.79
C HIS A 89 1.44 7.07 8.22
N THR A 90 0.13 6.87 8.40
CA THR A 90 -0.50 6.82 9.74
C THR A 90 0.01 5.65 10.58
N ILE A 91 0.25 4.49 9.97
CA ILE A 91 0.86 3.33 10.65
C ILE A 91 2.26 3.71 11.18
N ARG A 92 3.12 4.27 10.33
CA ARG A 92 4.49 4.66 10.72
C ARG A 92 4.48 5.72 11.83
N LEU A 93 3.56 6.67 11.74
CA LEU A 93 3.38 7.71 12.75
C LEU A 93 3.01 7.10 14.11
N LEU A 94 2.06 6.17 14.15
CA LEU A 94 1.67 5.48 15.38
C LEU A 94 2.76 4.55 15.93
N GLU A 95 3.53 3.87 15.07
CA GLU A 95 4.71 3.09 15.48
C GLU A 95 5.80 3.99 16.11
N SER A 96 5.97 5.22 15.62
CA SER A 96 6.87 6.21 16.22
C SER A 96 6.35 6.66 17.59
N ILE A 97 5.05 6.94 17.69
CA ILE A 97 4.40 7.30 18.96
C ILE A 97 4.54 6.17 19.99
N GLU A 98 4.30 4.91 19.61
CA GLU A 98 4.46 3.72 20.46
C GLU A 98 5.86 3.67 21.07
N LYS A 99 6.91 3.80 20.25
CA LYS A 99 8.31 3.79 20.71
C LYS A 99 8.60 4.92 21.69
N ARG A 100 8.04 6.11 21.45
CA ARG A 100 8.21 7.28 22.33
C ARG A 100 7.48 7.10 23.65
N ILE A 101 6.27 6.55 23.64
CA ILE A 101 5.51 6.19 24.86
C ILE A 101 6.31 5.18 25.69
N ALA A 102 6.87 4.16 25.04
CA ALA A 102 7.71 3.17 25.72
C ALA A 102 8.98 3.80 26.33
N THR A 103 9.62 4.72 25.60
CA THR A 103 10.82 5.45 26.09
C THR A 103 10.51 6.38 27.25
N LEU A 104 9.32 6.98 27.27
CA LEU A 104 8.85 7.86 28.34
C LEU A 104 8.30 7.09 29.54
N GLU A 105 8.15 5.76 29.43
CA GLU A 105 7.56 4.88 30.46
C GLU A 105 6.23 5.44 31.01
N LEU A 106 5.36 5.92 30.11
CA LEU A 106 4.09 6.56 30.50
C LEU A 106 3.08 5.63 31.18
N PHE A 107 3.28 4.32 31.03
CA PHE A 107 2.42 3.28 31.58
C PHE A 107 3.29 2.19 32.17
N SER A 108 2.93 1.74 33.37
CA SER A 108 3.51 0.55 34.00
C SER A 108 2.46 -0.55 34.17
N ASP A 109 2.88 -1.81 34.06
CA ASP A 109 2.00 -2.97 34.22
C ASP A 109 1.37 -3.07 35.63
N ASN A 110 1.95 -2.39 36.62
CA ASN A 110 1.47 -2.39 38.01
C ASN A 110 0.74 -1.09 38.41
N GLU A 111 0.46 -0.22 37.44
CA GLU A 111 -0.19 1.07 37.67
C GLU A 111 -1.71 0.95 37.64
N GLN A 112 -2.39 1.70 38.52
CA GLN A 112 -3.85 1.80 38.50
C GLN A 112 -4.31 2.91 37.54
N ILE A 113 -5.54 2.78 37.02
CA ILE A 113 -6.07 3.77 36.05
C ILE A 113 -6.20 5.17 36.66
N GLU A 114 -6.41 5.26 37.97
CA GLU A 114 -6.49 6.49 38.74
C GLU A 114 -5.13 7.19 38.92
N GLU A 115 -4.03 6.46 38.77
CA GLU A 115 -2.66 6.98 38.89
C GLU A 115 -2.21 7.66 37.58
N LEU A 116 -2.89 7.35 36.46
CA LEU A 116 -2.62 7.93 35.16
C LEU A 116 -3.17 9.35 35.04
N SER A 117 -2.32 10.26 34.52
CA SER A 117 -2.79 11.58 34.11
C SER A 117 -3.91 11.45 33.07
N THR A 118 -4.98 12.23 33.26
CA THR A 118 -6.12 12.29 32.33
C THR A 118 -5.69 12.61 30.89
N THR A 119 -4.59 13.36 30.72
CA THR A 119 -4.00 13.68 29.42
C THR A 119 -3.33 12.49 28.73
N ASN A 120 -2.87 11.50 29.50
CA ASN A 120 -2.12 10.35 28.99
C ASN A 120 -3.05 9.20 28.58
N LEU A 121 -4.29 9.15 29.12
CA LEU A 121 -5.27 8.10 28.82
C LEU A 121 -5.49 7.89 27.31
N ARG A 122 -5.45 8.97 26.52
CA ARG A 122 -5.62 8.88 25.06
C ARG A 122 -4.55 8.03 24.37
N TYR A 123 -3.34 7.95 24.94
CA TYR A 123 -2.25 7.19 24.36
C TYR A 123 -2.44 5.66 24.49
N LEU A 124 -3.36 5.20 25.35
CA LEU A 124 -3.80 3.79 25.37
C LEU A 124 -4.45 3.36 24.04
N LEU A 125 -4.93 4.32 23.23
CA LEU A 125 -5.57 4.06 21.94
C LEU A 125 -4.58 3.76 20.80
N VAL A 126 -3.27 3.94 21.01
CA VAL A 126 -2.25 3.71 19.99
C VAL A 126 -2.26 2.26 19.50
N TYR A 127 -2.28 1.28 20.42
CA TYR A 127 -2.32 -0.13 20.04
C TYR A 127 -3.63 -0.54 19.32
N PRO A 128 -4.84 -0.19 19.81
CA PRO A 128 -6.07 -0.40 19.07
C PRO A 128 -6.06 0.20 17.66
N PHE A 129 -5.50 1.40 17.49
CA PHE A 129 -5.43 2.06 16.19
C PHE A 129 -4.48 1.34 15.24
N LEU A 130 -3.29 0.96 15.71
CA LEU A 130 -2.35 0.14 14.93
C LEU A 130 -3.02 -1.17 14.49
N ALA A 131 -3.69 -1.87 15.40
CA ALA A 131 -4.39 -3.11 15.09
C ALA A 131 -5.44 -2.92 13.99
N TRP A 132 -6.26 -1.87 14.10
CA TRP A 132 -7.27 -1.53 13.10
C TRP A 132 -6.64 -1.22 11.73
N LEU A 133 -5.61 -0.37 11.69
CA LEU A 133 -4.93 0.01 10.45
C LEU A 133 -4.26 -1.20 9.77
N HIS A 134 -3.62 -2.08 10.54
CA HIS A 134 -3.03 -3.31 10.00
C HIS A 134 -4.09 -4.26 9.44
N GLN A 135 -5.26 -4.36 10.09
CA GLN A 135 -6.36 -5.17 9.59
C GLN A 135 -6.89 -4.61 8.26
N THR A 136 -7.05 -3.29 8.15
CA THR A 136 -7.48 -2.60 6.93
C THR A 136 -6.48 -2.77 5.79
N LYS A 137 -5.17 -2.68 6.09
CA LYS A 137 -4.07 -2.90 5.12
C LYS A 137 -4.08 -4.30 4.51
N ARG A 138 -4.49 -5.32 5.29
CA ARG A 138 -4.50 -6.74 4.89
C ARG A 138 -5.77 -7.17 4.15
N SER A 139 -6.60 -6.24 3.68
CA SER A 139 -7.85 -6.56 2.98
C SER A 139 -7.68 -7.32 1.65
N LYS A 140 -6.45 -7.54 1.16
CA LYS A 140 -6.19 -8.53 0.09
C LYS A 140 -6.42 -9.94 0.64
N PRO A 141 -7.39 -10.72 0.09
CA PRO A 141 -7.75 -12.04 0.62
C PRO A 141 -6.56 -13.00 0.77
N SER A 142 -5.54 -12.86 -0.09
CA SER A 142 -4.33 -13.68 -0.10
C SER A 142 -3.36 -13.45 1.06
N GLN A 143 -3.48 -12.35 1.80
CA GLN A 143 -2.59 -11.99 2.92
C GLN A 143 -3.25 -12.20 4.29
N ARG A 144 -4.52 -12.63 4.31
CA ARG A 144 -5.23 -12.96 5.53
C ARG A 144 -4.90 -14.40 5.92
N LEU A 145 -4.14 -14.57 7.01
CA LEU A 145 -3.96 -15.90 7.59
C LEU A 145 -5.32 -16.41 8.06
N ILE A 146 -5.67 -17.62 7.61
CA ILE A 146 -6.85 -18.35 8.05
C ILE A 146 -6.46 -18.95 9.41
N ASN A 147 -6.84 -18.30 10.50
CA ASN A 147 -6.76 -18.96 11.81
C ASN A 147 -7.94 -19.93 11.87
N VAL A 148 -7.66 -21.23 11.71
CA VAL A 148 -8.54 -22.34 12.05
C VAL A 148 -8.36 -22.67 13.53
#